data_AF-A0A349MDP5-F1
#
_entry.id   AF-A0A349MDP5-F1
#
_cell.length_a   1.000
_cell.length_b   1.000
_cell.length_c   1.000
_cell.angle_alpha   90.00
_cell.angle_beta   90.00
_cell.angle_gamma   90.00
#
_symmetry.space_group_name_H-M   'P 1'
#
loop_
_entity.id
_entity.type
_entity.pdbx_description
1 polymer ?
#
loop_
_entity_poly.entity_id
_entity_poly.type
_entity_poly.pdbx_seq_one_letter_code
_entity_poly.pdbx_strand_id
1 'polypeptide(L)'
;MCAVSLGAAAQFPNLPYNPDENGDGLIGVVDLQGLLANYGSEFSGAVLSEDGESAITYMGEMAYPLCAMACENLPGMWHMAKMTELALVWNEVYTTNENTYTWVGNNEKRVFDNSNEFLVFYSNSGGADYHNLVATQRPGHSYRCYCASRQLPRVEYELYYSVSYNDFVEGCQTLTEAGWFPIQGSPSTGYGSFSQAFWRWAE
;
A
#
# COMPACT_ATOMS: atom_id res chain seq x y z
N MET A 1 35.57 53.12 -1.36
CA MET A 1 34.29 53.83 -1.60
C MET A 1 34.05 53.79 -3.10
N CYS A 2 32.99 53.21 -3.68
CA CYS A 2 31.71 52.72 -3.17
C CYS A 2 31.29 51.49 -3.98
N ALA A 3 30.60 50.56 -3.34
CA ALA A 3 29.69 49.65 -4.02
C ALA A 3 28.44 50.43 -4.46
N VAL A 4 27.93 50.15 -5.66
CA VAL A 4 26.49 50.17 -5.94
C VAL A 4 26.18 48.94 -6.80
N SER A 5 25.41 48.06 -6.19
CA SER A 5 24.74 46.89 -6.73
C SER A 5 23.60 47.25 -7.68
N LEU A 6 23.48 46.50 -8.78
CA LEU A 6 22.18 46.18 -9.39
C LEU A 6 21.93 44.70 -9.15
N GLY A 7 21.05 44.43 -8.19
CA GLY A 7 20.49 43.12 -7.98
C GLY A 7 19.25 42.88 -8.83
N ALA A 8 18.77 41.64 -8.69
CA ALA A 8 17.42 41.14 -8.93
C ALA A 8 17.13 40.42 -10.26
N ALA A 9 16.81 39.14 -10.06
CA ALA A 9 15.73 38.39 -10.68
C ALA A 9 15.95 37.86 -12.11
N ALA A 10 16.50 36.65 -12.16
CA ALA A 10 15.89 35.59 -12.95
C ALA A 10 15.97 34.28 -12.15
N GLN A 11 15.15 34.18 -11.11
CA GLN A 11 14.67 32.87 -10.65
C GLN A 11 13.83 32.31 -11.80
N PHE A 12 14.44 31.53 -12.68
CA PHE A 12 13.69 30.65 -13.57
C PHE A 12 13.26 29.44 -12.73
N PRO A 13 11.96 29.28 -12.42
CA PRO A 13 11.49 28.11 -11.73
C PRO A 13 11.40 26.97 -12.76
N ASN A 14 12.00 25.82 -12.47
CA ASN A 14 11.92 24.57 -13.22
C ASN A 14 12.81 24.43 -14.46
N LEU A 15 14.13 24.50 -14.29
CA LEU A 15 15.02 23.62 -15.05
C LEU A 15 15.09 22.26 -14.35
N PRO A 16 15.13 21.12 -15.07
CA PRO A 16 15.28 19.80 -14.45
C PRO A 16 16.54 19.77 -13.58
N TYR A 17 16.47 19.07 -12.45
CA TYR A 17 17.53 18.97 -11.44
C TYR A 17 18.90 18.77 -12.10
N ASN A 18 19.85 19.62 -11.72
CA ASN A 18 21.24 19.52 -12.17
C ASN A 18 21.95 18.46 -11.32
N PRO A 19 22.35 17.31 -11.88
CA PRO A 19 22.97 16.22 -11.13
C PRO A 19 24.42 16.48 -10.72
N ASP A 20 25.00 17.58 -11.16
CA ASP A 20 26.31 18.12 -10.76
C ASP A 20 26.07 19.41 -9.96
N GLU A 21 25.83 19.26 -8.66
CA GLU A 21 25.40 20.36 -7.79
C GLU A 21 26.53 21.36 -7.56
N ASN A 22 27.76 20.86 -7.46
CA ASN A 22 28.93 21.69 -7.17
C ASN A 22 29.54 22.32 -8.46
N GLY A 23 29.08 21.92 -9.64
CA GLY A 23 29.49 22.45 -10.93
C GLY A 23 30.91 22.04 -11.33
N ASP A 24 31.40 20.90 -10.83
CA ASP A 24 32.76 20.41 -11.09
C ASP A 24 32.89 19.59 -12.38
N GLY A 25 31.78 19.36 -13.08
CA GLY A 25 31.70 18.62 -14.33
C GLY A 25 31.68 17.10 -14.13
N LEU A 26 31.63 16.61 -12.90
CA LEU A 26 31.52 15.21 -12.53
C LEU A 26 30.29 15.00 -11.64
N ILE A 27 29.79 13.76 -11.61
CA ILE A 27 28.78 13.36 -10.63
C ILE A 27 29.54 12.59 -9.55
N GLY A 28 29.89 13.30 -8.48
CA GLY A 28 30.67 12.80 -7.36
C GLY A 28 29.81 12.45 -6.14
N VAL A 29 30.49 11.98 -5.09
CA VAL A 29 29.83 11.70 -3.79
C VAL A 29 29.20 12.96 -3.20
N VAL A 30 29.79 14.13 -3.47
CA VAL A 30 29.30 15.42 -2.98
C VAL A 30 27.96 15.76 -3.64
N ASP A 31 27.80 15.51 -4.94
CA ASP A 31 26.55 15.74 -5.66
C ASP A 31 25.45 14.77 -5.23
N LEU A 32 25.82 13.51 -4.94
CA LEU A 32 24.90 12.54 -4.36
C LEU A 32 24.44 12.93 -2.94
N GLN A 33 25.33 13.51 -2.13
CA GLN A 33 24.96 14.06 -0.81
C GLN A 33 24.03 15.27 -0.95
N GLY A 34 24.25 16.10 -1.97
CA GLY A 34 23.39 17.22 -2.33
C GLY A 34 22.00 16.80 -2.82
N LEU A 35 21.92 15.76 -3.65
CA LEU A 35 20.66 15.09 -4.02
C LEU A 35 19.92 14.60 -2.77
N LEU A 36 20.61 13.89 -1.87
CA LEU A 36 20.03 13.37 -0.64
C LEU A 36 19.64 14.48 0.34
N ALA A 37 20.25 15.67 0.27
CA ALA A 37 19.88 16.82 1.11
C ALA A 37 18.69 17.60 0.51
N ASN A 38 18.62 17.74 -0.81
CA ASN A 38 17.53 18.42 -1.53
C ASN A 38 16.26 17.56 -1.65
N TYR A 39 16.42 16.26 -1.90
CA TYR A 39 15.34 15.26 -1.91
C TYR A 39 15.23 14.48 -0.60
N GLY A 40 16.02 14.85 0.42
CA GLY A 40 15.92 14.35 1.80
C GLY A 40 14.73 14.89 2.58
N SER A 41 13.80 15.58 1.91
CA SER A 41 12.43 15.68 2.41
C SER A 41 11.97 14.25 2.67
N GLU A 42 11.60 14.02 3.93
CA GLU A 42 11.31 12.71 4.51
C GLU A 42 10.73 11.77 3.46
N PHE A 43 11.45 10.70 3.16
CA PHE A 43 10.81 9.52 2.62
C PHE A 43 9.72 9.23 3.64
N SER A 44 8.45 9.53 3.34
CA SER A 44 7.32 9.11 4.16
C SER A 44 7.28 7.61 3.98
N GLY A 45 8.15 6.95 4.74
CA GLY A 45 8.38 5.52 4.69
C GLY A 45 7.03 4.89 4.89
N ALA A 46 6.65 4.01 3.98
CA ALA A 46 5.45 3.23 4.19
C ALA A 46 5.59 2.58 5.57
N VAL A 47 4.61 2.79 6.45
CA VAL A 47 4.60 2.11 7.75
C VAL A 47 4.37 0.64 7.45
N LEU A 48 5.42 -0.14 7.67
CA LEU A 48 5.41 -1.59 7.51
C LEU A 48 4.91 -2.20 8.82
N SER A 49 4.01 -3.17 8.70
CA SER A 49 3.69 -4.06 9.81
C SER A 49 4.93 -4.86 10.21
N GLU A 50 5.04 -5.24 11.49
CA GLU A 50 6.19 -5.99 12.03
C GLU A 50 6.40 -7.36 11.33
N ASP A 51 5.32 -7.92 10.79
CA ASP A 51 5.31 -9.16 10.00
C ASP A 51 5.61 -8.93 8.50
N GLY A 52 5.75 -7.68 8.06
CA GLY A 52 5.96 -7.31 6.66
C GLY A 52 4.77 -7.61 5.75
N GLU A 53 3.60 -7.96 6.29
CA GLU A 53 2.43 -8.36 5.51
C GLU A 53 1.58 -7.17 5.07
N SER A 54 1.74 -6.01 5.70
CA SER A 54 0.98 -4.81 5.36
C SER A 54 1.89 -3.60 5.29
N ALA A 55 1.62 -2.72 4.34
CA ALA A 55 2.31 -1.45 4.21
C ALA A 55 1.29 -0.34 3.96
N ILE A 56 1.47 0.81 4.58
CA ILE A 56 0.62 1.98 4.35
C ILE A 56 1.47 3.23 4.13
N THR A 57 1.14 4.04 3.13
CA THR A 57 1.89 5.25 2.78
C THR A 57 0.96 6.43 2.60
N TYR A 58 1.42 7.61 3.01
CA TYR A 58 0.71 8.87 2.85
C TYR A 58 1.06 9.51 1.50
N MET A 59 0.04 9.79 0.69
CA MET A 59 0.20 10.34 -0.67
C MET A 59 0.00 11.86 -0.73
N GLY A 60 -0.25 12.52 0.40
CA GLY A 60 -0.62 13.93 0.46
C GLY A 60 -2.14 14.14 0.48
N GLU A 61 -2.56 15.39 0.30
CA GLU A 61 -3.97 15.77 0.22
C GLU A 61 -4.40 15.93 -1.23
N MET A 62 -5.49 15.27 -1.62
CA MET A 62 -6.01 15.35 -2.98
C MET A 62 -7.49 14.98 -3.06
N ALA A 63 -8.11 15.25 -4.21
CA ALA A 63 -9.47 14.80 -4.51
C ALA A 63 -9.57 13.27 -4.54
N TYR A 64 -10.73 12.73 -4.20
CA TYR A 64 -10.99 11.28 -4.16
C TYR A 64 -10.53 10.53 -5.43
N PRO A 65 -10.91 10.93 -6.67
CA PRO A 65 -10.49 10.20 -7.87
C PRO A 65 -8.98 10.25 -8.09
N LEU A 66 -8.31 11.33 -7.67
CA LEU A 66 -6.85 11.43 -7.75
C LEU A 66 -6.20 10.52 -6.71
N CYS A 67 -6.77 10.44 -5.50
CA CYS A 67 -6.30 9.52 -4.47
C CYS A 67 -6.42 8.05 -4.91
N ALA A 68 -7.58 7.68 -5.47
CA ALA A 68 -7.78 6.33 -6.01
C ALA A 68 -6.77 6.01 -7.12
N MET A 69 -6.61 6.92 -8.08
CA MET A 69 -5.65 6.76 -9.17
C MET A 69 -4.20 6.72 -8.67
N ALA A 70 -3.85 7.54 -7.68
CA ALA A 70 -2.50 7.55 -7.10
C ALA A 70 -2.17 6.20 -6.47
N CYS A 71 -3.11 5.57 -5.75
CA CYS A 71 -2.91 4.24 -5.19
C CYS A 71 -2.79 3.17 -6.27
N GLU A 72 -3.68 3.16 -7.28
CA GLU A 72 -3.65 2.16 -8.36
C GLU A 72 -2.40 2.27 -9.25
N ASN A 73 -1.77 3.45 -9.30
CA ASN A 73 -0.52 3.66 -10.05
C ASN A 73 0.74 3.22 -9.29
N LEU A 74 0.63 2.89 -8.01
CA LEU A 74 1.77 2.35 -7.26
C LEU A 74 2.04 0.90 -7.69
N PRO A 75 3.31 0.48 -7.81
CA PRO A 75 3.65 -0.87 -8.22
C PRO A 75 3.22 -1.88 -7.15
N GLY A 76 2.43 -2.89 -7.54
CA GLY A 76 1.99 -3.97 -6.66
C GLY A 76 0.48 -3.97 -6.45
N MET A 77 0.05 -4.31 -5.23
CA MET A 77 -1.36 -4.45 -4.85
C MET A 77 -1.74 -3.32 -3.88
N TRP A 78 -1.62 -2.09 -4.36
CA TRP A 78 -1.97 -0.91 -3.58
C TRP A 78 -3.41 -0.53 -3.84
N HIS A 79 -4.11 -0.14 -2.78
CA HIS A 79 -5.46 0.38 -2.84
C HIS A 79 -5.60 1.52 -1.85
N MET A 80 -6.64 2.33 -2.01
CA MET A 80 -6.95 3.37 -1.03
C MET A 80 -7.24 2.75 0.33
N ALA A 81 -6.55 3.22 1.36
CA ALA A 81 -6.57 2.62 2.69
C ALA A 81 -7.99 2.54 3.27
N LYS A 82 -8.33 1.36 3.79
CA LYS A 82 -9.57 1.10 4.53
C LYS A 82 -9.40 1.53 5.98
N MET A 83 -10.52 1.68 6.69
CA MET A 83 -10.50 2.06 8.11
C MET A 83 -9.65 1.11 8.98
N THR A 84 -9.69 -0.20 8.68
CA THR A 84 -8.89 -1.20 9.40
C THR A 84 -7.40 -1.07 9.17
N GLU A 85 -6.98 -0.52 8.03
CA GLU A 85 -5.58 -0.34 7.64
C GLU A 85 -5.04 0.98 8.17
N LEU A 86 -5.89 2.01 8.28
CA LEU A 86 -5.54 3.27 8.96
C LEU A 86 -5.20 3.07 10.44
N ALA A 87 -5.59 1.95 11.05
CA ALA A 87 -5.20 1.62 12.42
C ALA A 87 -3.66 1.49 12.59
N LEU A 88 -2.95 1.11 11.53
CA LEU A 88 -1.48 1.00 11.54
C LEU A 88 -0.80 2.38 11.72
N VAL A 89 -1.47 3.44 11.26
CA VAL A 89 -1.03 4.84 11.35
C VAL A 89 -1.99 5.66 12.19
N TRP A 90 -2.60 5.04 13.21
CA TRP A 90 -3.65 5.69 13.99
C TRP A 90 -3.20 7.02 14.59
N ASN A 91 -1.97 7.10 15.07
CA ASN A 91 -1.40 8.32 15.68
C ASN A 91 -1.24 9.48 14.68
N GLU A 92 -1.17 9.21 13.38
CA GLU A 92 -1.07 10.25 12.33
C GLU A 92 -2.47 10.70 11.85
N VAL A 93 -3.39 9.74 11.77
CA VAL A 93 -4.74 9.97 11.28
C VAL A 93 -5.62 10.59 12.38
N TYR A 94 -5.40 10.21 13.63
CA TYR A 94 -6.04 10.78 14.82
C TYR A 94 -5.36 12.09 15.21
N THR A 95 -6.13 13.18 15.31
CA THR A 95 -5.62 14.49 15.74
C THR A 95 -6.62 15.16 16.66
N THR A 96 -6.11 15.73 17.74
CA THR A 96 -6.91 16.50 18.73
C THR A 96 -6.72 18.00 18.57
N ASN A 97 -6.03 18.46 17.54
CA ASN A 97 -5.61 19.85 17.42
C ASN A 97 -6.31 20.58 16.27
N GLU A 98 -6.79 19.83 15.27
CA GLU A 98 -7.35 20.39 14.05
C GLU A 98 -8.40 19.47 13.43
N ASN A 99 -9.25 20.06 12.59
CA ASN A 99 -10.24 19.31 11.82
C ASN A 99 -9.56 18.74 10.59
N THR A 100 -9.46 17.43 10.55
CA THR A 100 -8.89 16.72 9.40
C THR A 100 -9.86 15.70 8.85
N TYR A 101 -9.73 15.48 7.56
CA TYR A 101 -10.49 14.49 6.82
C TYR A 101 -9.50 13.60 6.09
N THR A 102 -9.75 12.29 6.15
CA THR A 102 -8.95 11.29 5.46
C THR A 102 -9.87 10.46 4.59
N TRP A 103 -9.55 10.32 3.32
CA TRP A 103 -10.30 9.42 2.44
C TRP A 103 -10.20 7.99 2.93
N VAL A 104 -11.33 7.29 2.92
CA VAL A 104 -11.41 5.89 3.30
C VAL A 104 -11.88 5.09 2.09
N GLY A 105 -11.10 4.08 1.72
CA GLY A 105 -11.44 3.13 0.67
C GLY A 105 -12.80 2.50 0.96
N ASN A 106 -13.64 2.38 -0.07
CA ASN A 106 -14.95 1.78 0.11
C ASN A 106 -14.80 0.32 0.55
N ASN A 107 -15.31 0.01 1.74
CA ASN A 107 -15.61 -1.37 2.06
C ASN A 107 -16.78 -1.80 1.19
N GLU A 108 -16.74 -3.01 0.67
CA GLU A 108 -17.93 -3.65 0.14
C GLU A 108 -19.04 -3.53 1.20
N LYS A 109 -20.05 -2.69 0.91
CA LYS A 109 -21.28 -2.46 1.68
C LYS A 109 -21.13 -1.73 3.03
N ARG A 110 -21.05 -0.40 2.99
CA ARG A 110 -22.10 0.39 3.66
C ARG A 110 -23.08 0.83 2.59
N VAL A 111 -24.31 0.33 2.68
CA VAL A 111 -25.43 0.87 1.91
C VAL A 111 -25.71 2.24 2.52
N PHE A 112 -25.03 3.26 2.03
CA PHE A 112 -25.59 4.59 2.09
C PHE A 112 -26.73 4.58 1.08
N ASP A 113 -27.92 5.02 1.51
CA ASP A 113 -29.14 5.00 0.68
C ASP A 113 -28.97 5.77 -0.65
N ASN A 114 -27.87 6.53 -0.79
CA ASN A 114 -27.47 7.23 -2.02
C ASN A 114 -26.17 6.65 -2.60
N SER A 115 -26.22 6.20 -3.85
CA SER A 115 -25.09 5.61 -4.58
C SER A 115 -23.91 6.54 -4.91
N ASN A 116 -23.96 7.81 -4.46
CA ASN A 116 -23.01 8.87 -4.82
C ASN A 116 -22.18 9.36 -3.63
N GLU A 117 -22.22 8.67 -2.50
CA GLU A 117 -21.53 9.06 -1.28
C GLU A 117 -20.16 8.38 -1.15
N PHE A 118 -19.17 9.17 -0.75
CA PHE A 118 -17.79 8.76 -0.49
C PHE A 118 -17.53 8.74 1.01
N LEU A 119 -16.69 7.81 1.47
CA LEU A 119 -16.36 7.67 2.87
C LEU A 119 -15.11 8.49 3.25
N VAL A 120 -15.22 9.21 4.36
CA VAL A 120 -14.09 9.89 5.01
C VAL A 120 -14.06 9.56 6.49
N PHE A 121 -12.86 9.46 7.04
CA PHE A 121 -12.64 9.54 8.47
C PHE A 121 -12.44 11.00 8.85
N TYR A 122 -13.30 11.50 9.74
CA TYR A 122 -13.22 12.84 10.30
C TYR A 122 -12.61 12.78 11.70
N SER A 123 -11.67 13.67 11.97
CA SER A 123 -10.93 13.75 13.24
C SER A 123 -10.83 15.22 13.66
N ASN A 124 -11.14 15.53 14.92
CA ASN A 124 -11.17 16.90 15.46
C ASN A 124 -10.79 16.91 16.95
N SER A 125 -10.36 18.07 17.44
CA SER A 125 -10.16 18.44 18.85
C SER A 125 -11.34 18.30 19.83
N GLY A 126 -12.59 18.25 19.38
CA GLY A 126 -13.73 17.90 20.26
C GLY A 126 -13.61 16.44 20.65
N GLY A 127 -13.98 16.00 21.86
CA GLY A 127 -13.69 14.64 22.39
C GLY A 127 -14.11 13.41 21.55
N ALA A 128 -14.20 12.23 22.16
CA ALA A 128 -14.35 10.94 21.45
C ALA A 128 -15.45 10.89 20.34
N ASP A 129 -16.54 11.65 20.48
CA ASP A 129 -17.63 11.74 19.49
C ASP A 129 -17.25 12.45 18.18
N TYR A 130 -16.11 13.13 18.11
CA TYR A 130 -15.66 13.87 16.92
C TYR A 130 -14.58 13.15 16.11
N HIS A 131 -14.39 11.85 16.39
CA HIS A 131 -13.54 10.95 15.61
C HIS A 131 -14.38 9.83 15.01
N ASN A 132 -14.92 10.05 13.81
CA ASN A 132 -15.93 9.16 13.23
C ASN A 132 -15.83 9.04 11.71
N LEU A 133 -16.44 7.96 11.18
CA LEU A 133 -16.64 7.79 9.75
C LEU A 133 -17.86 8.58 9.30
N VAL A 134 -17.68 9.42 8.29
CA VAL A 134 -18.71 10.30 7.73
C VAL A 134 -18.80 10.10 6.22
N ALA A 135 -20.00 10.22 5.67
CA ALA A 135 -20.22 10.24 4.23
C ALA A 135 -20.12 11.67 3.68
N THR A 136 -19.55 11.82 2.49
CA THR A 136 -19.47 13.11 1.78
C THR A 136 -19.87 12.93 0.32
N GLN A 137 -20.57 13.93 -0.22
CA GLN A 137 -20.94 14.00 -1.63
C GLN A 137 -19.99 14.91 -2.42
N ARG A 138 -18.83 15.24 -1.84
CA ARG A 138 -17.86 16.21 -2.38
C ARG A 138 -16.53 15.52 -2.74
N PRO A 139 -16.48 14.66 -3.77
CA PRO A 139 -15.25 13.94 -4.14
C PRO A 139 -14.12 14.86 -4.61
N GLY A 140 -14.43 16.09 -5.00
CA GLY A 140 -13.43 17.09 -5.43
C GLY A 140 -12.70 17.81 -4.28
N HIS A 141 -13.09 17.59 -3.02
CA HIS A 141 -12.39 18.18 -1.88
C HIS A 141 -11.01 17.54 -1.69
N SER A 142 -10.02 18.36 -1.34
CA SER A 142 -8.69 17.87 -0.99
C SER A 142 -8.72 17.33 0.43
N TYR A 143 -8.58 16.02 0.60
CA TYR A 143 -8.45 15.36 1.89
C TYR A 143 -7.23 14.43 1.89
N ARG A 144 -6.77 14.05 3.08
CA ARG A 144 -5.61 13.19 3.27
C ARG A 144 -5.82 11.85 2.57
N CYS A 145 -4.87 11.45 1.75
CA CYS A 145 -4.89 10.22 0.97
C CYS A 145 -3.85 9.24 1.51
N TYR A 146 -4.28 8.04 1.86
CA TYR A 146 -3.38 6.95 2.22
C TYR A 146 -3.61 5.78 1.28
N CYS A 147 -2.52 5.18 0.83
CA CYS A 147 -2.56 3.92 0.09
C CYS A 147 -2.06 2.82 0.99
N ALA A 148 -2.80 1.72 1.05
CA ALA A 148 -2.42 0.52 1.76
C ALA A 148 -2.14 -0.59 0.76
N SER A 149 -1.22 -1.48 1.10
CA SER A 149 -1.06 -2.78 0.47
C SER A 149 -1.06 -3.84 1.56
N ARG A 150 -1.63 -4.99 1.22
CA ARG A 150 -1.60 -6.17 2.08
C ARG A 150 -1.17 -7.36 1.25
N GLN A 151 -0.25 -8.15 1.79
CA GLN A 151 0.14 -9.41 1.22
C GLN A 151 -1.09 -10.31 1.18
N LEU A 152 -1.37 -10.86 0.00
CA LEU A 152 -2.36 -11.93 -0.14
C LEU A 152 -1.88 -13.14 0.67
N PRO A 153 -2.80 -13.92 1.27
CA PRO A 153 -2.44 -15.16 1.94
C PRO A 153 -1.57 -16.01 1.00
N ARG A 154 -0.38 -16.37 1.47
CA ARG A 154 0.54 -17.19 0.68
C ARG A 154 -0.06 -18.60 0.57
N VAL A 155 0.00 -19.18 -0.62
CA VAL A 155 -0.45 -20.54 -0.87
C VAL A 155 0.75 -21.37 -1.31
N GLU A 156 0.96 -22.48 -0.63
CA GLU A 156 1.92 -23.50 -1.04
C GLU A 156 1.23 -24.56 -1.89
N TYR A 157 1.95 -25.13 -2.85
CA TYR A 157 1.48 -26.21 -3.69
C TYR A 157 2.42 -27.41 -3.58
N GLU A 158 1.85 -28.59 -3.50
CA GLU A 158 2.61 -29.84 -3.50
C GLU A 158 1.95 -30.86 -4.43
N LEU A 159 2.75 -31.59 -5.19
CA LEU A 159 2.28 -32.68 -6.05
C LEU A 159 2.75 -33.99 -5.44
N TYR A 160 1.81 -34.80 -4.96
CA TYR A 160 2.12 -36.16 -4.56
C TYR A 160 2.01 -37.11 -5.75
N TYR A 161 2.99 -37.99 -5.91
CA TYR A 161 3.08 -38.93 -7.03
C TYR A 161 3.57 -40.29 -6.53
N SER A 162 2.94 -41.37 -7.01
CA SER A 162 3.41 -42.74 -6.77
C SER A 162 3.00 -43.69 -7.90
N VAL A 163 3.77 -44.77 -8.08
CA VAL A 163 3.45 -45.90 -8.97
C VAL A 163 2.71 -47.03 -8.25
N SER A 164 2.67 -46.99 -6.91
CA SER A 164 1.92 -47.93 -6.07
C SER A 164 0.64 -47.25 -5.60
N TYR A 165 -0.51 -47.91 -5.79
CA TYR A 165 -1.80 -47.38 -5.34
C TYR A 165 -1.87 -47.24 -3.81
N ASN A 166 -1.29 -48.19 -3.06
CA ASN A 166 -1.35 -48.14 -1.60
C ASN A 166 -0.50 -46.99 -1.05
N ASP A 167 0.74 -46.84 -1.56
CA ASP A 167 1.63 -45.74 -1.18
C ASP A 167 1.05 -44.39 -1.60
N PHE A 168 0.35 -44.34 -2.76
CA PHE A 168 -0.37 -43.16 -3.20
C PHE A 168 -1.42 -42.71 -2.19
N VAL A 169 -2.26 -43.63 -1.72
CA VAL A 169 -3.32 -43.34 -0.75
C VAL A 169 -2.73 -42.91 0.60
N GLU A 170 -1.70 -43.61 1.09
CA GLU A 170 -1.04 -43.30 2.37
C GLU A 170 -0.39 -41.91 2.35
N GLY A 171 0.32 -41.57 1.28
CA GLY A 171 0.93 -40.24 1.16
C GLY A 171 -0.08 -39.11 1.01
N CYS A 172 -1.18 -39.34 0.28
CA CYS A 172 -2.29 -38.37 0.23
C CYS A 172 -2.92 -38.14 1.61
N GLN A 173 -3.06 -39.20 2.42
CA GLN A 173 -3.55 -39.07 3.80
C GLN A 173 -2.57 -38.29 4.68
N THR A 174 -1.27 -38.57 4.57
CA THR A 174 -0.23 -37.84 5.32
C THR A 174 -0.25 -36.35 5.02
N LEU A 175 -0.39 -35.96 3.74
CA LEU A 175 -0.53 -34.56 3.36
C LEU A 175 -1.82 -33.95 3.93
N THR A 176 -2.94 -34.67 3.86
CA THR A 176 -4.22 -34.18 4.41
C THR A 176 -4.14 -33.96 5.92
N GLU A 177 -3.49 -34.87 6.65
CA GLU A 177 -3.25 -34.75 8.10
C GLU A 177 -2.30 -33.60 8.44
N ALA A 178 -1.36 -33.28 7.55
CA ALA A 178 -0.47 -32.12 7.65
C ALA A 178 -1.14 -30.80 7.20
N GLY A 179 -2.46 -30.79 6.97
CA GLY A 179 -3.25 -29.58 6.67
C GLY A 179 -3.31 -29.21 5.19
N TRP A 180 -2.91 -30.11 4.28
CA TRP A 180 -3.01 -29.89 2.84
C TRP A 180 -4.40 -30.23 2.31
N PHE A 181 -4.90 -29.40 1.40
CA PHE A 181 -6.18 -29.58 0.73
C PHE A 181 -5.97 -30.06 -0.71
N PRO A 182 -6.65 -31.12 -1.16
CA PRO A 182 -6.55 -31.56 -2.55
C PRO A 182 -7.19 -30.52 -3.49
N ILE A 183 -6.50 -30.20 -4.59
CA ILE A 183 -7.08 -29.38 -5.66
C ILE A 183 -8.18 -30.19 -6.35
N GLN A 184 -9.34 -29.57 -6.58
CA GLN A 184 -10.49 -30.24 -7.15
C GLN A 184 -10.17 -30.85 -8.53
N GLY A 185 -10.46 -32.15 -8.63
CA GLY A 185 -10.16 -33.00 -9.78
C GLY A 185 -9.97 -34.44 -9.30
N SER A 186 -10.24 -35.42 -10.15
CA SER A 186 -9.83 -36.80 -9.84
C SER A 186 -8.30 -36.90 -9.90
N PRO A 187 -7.67 -37.76 -9.08
CA PRO A 187 -6.26 -38.06 -9.22
C PRO A 187 -5.92 -38.38 -10.68
N SER A 188 -4.85 -37.78 -11.19
CA SER A 188 -4.39 -38.11 -12.53
C SER A 188 -3.84 -39.53 -12.51
N THR A 189 -4.39 -40.37 -13.39
CA THR A 189 -3.97 -41.76 -13.58
C THR A 189 -3.41 -41.90 -14.99
N GLY A 190 -2.13 -42.27 -15.08
CA GLY A 190 -1.44 -42.41 -16.36
C GLY A 190 -0.34 -43.45 -16.27
N TYR A 191 -0.31 -44.40 -17.22
CA TYR A 191 0.74 -45.43 -17.35
C TYR A 191 1.08 -46.17 -16.04
N GLY A 192 0.08 -46.48 -15.21
CA GLY A 192 0.29 -47.18 -13.93
C GLY A 192 0.80 -46.29 -12.79
N SER A 193 0.71 -44.97 -12.94
CA SER A 193 1.04 -44.00 -11.90
C SER A 193 -0.17 -43.16 -11.48
N PHE A 194 -0.13 -42.72 -10.24
CA PHE A 194 -1.14 -41.94 -9.56
C PHE A 194 -0.52 -40.62 -9.10
N SER A 195 -1.22 -39.51 -9.30
CA SER A 195 -0.79 -38.21 -8.77
C SER A 195 -1.97 -37.34 -8.35
N GLN A 196 -1.77 -36.53 -7.31
CA GLN A 196 -2.73 -35.57 -6.81
C GLN A 196 -2.00 -34.29 -6.42
N ALA A 197 -2.52 -33.16 -6.90
CA ALA A 197 -2.04 -31.85 -6.49
C ALA A 197 -2.77 -31.38 -5.24
N PHE A 198 -2.03 -30.76 -4.34
CA PHE A 198 -2.49 -30.23 -3.07
C PHE A 198 -2.12 -28.75 -2.95
N TRP A 199 -2.85 -28.04 -2.10
CA TRP A 199 -2.54 -26.68 -1.70
C TRP A 199 -2.79 -26.49 -0.20
N ARG A 200 -2.07 -25.56 0.42
CA ARG A 200 -2.37 -25.09 1.78
C ARG A 200 -2.01 -23.63 1.95
N TRP A 201 -2.49 -23.01 3.02
CA TRP A 201 -1.99 -21.70 3.43
C TRP A 201 -0.54 -21.86 3.92
N ALA A 202 0.36 -21.02 3.43
CA ALA A 202 1.72 -20.98 3.95
C ALA A 202 1.71 -20.36 5.36
N GLU A 203 2.58 -20.86 6.22
CA GLU A 203 2.86 -20.29 7.55
C GLU A 203 3.84 -19.12 7.48
#